data_AF-A0A315E277-F1
#
_entry.id   AF-A0A315E277-F1
#
_cell.length_a   1.000
_cell.length_b   1.000
_cell.length_c   1.000
_cell.angle_alpha   90.00
_cell.angle_beta   90.00
_cell.angle_gamma   90.00
#
_symmetry.space_group_name_H-M   'P 1'
#
loop_
_entity.id
_entity.type
_entity.pdbx_description
1 polymer ?
#
loop_
_entity_poly.entity_id
_entity_poly.type
_entity_poly.pdbx_seq_one_letter_code
_entity_poly.pdbx_strand_id
1 'polypeptide(L)'
;MSFLSFLLGEKKQTASVAKERLQIILAHERSGRNAAEPDYLPDLQRELVAVISKYIKINVEDIKVNLERQDNLEVLEVKIELPDSR
;
A
#
# COMPACT_ATOMS: atom_id res chain seq x y z
N MET A 1 7.72 22.02 -7.44
CA MET A 1 6.67 21.08 -7.92
C MET A 1 6.72 19.86 -7.04
N SER A 2 5.60 19.50 -6.40
CA SER A 2 5.55 18.55 -5.29
C SER A 2 5.78 17.10 -5.75
N PHE A 3 6.68 16.37 -5.09
CA PHE A 3 6.96 14.94 -5.33
C PHE A 3 5.70 14.08 -5.18
N LEU A 4 4.77 14.50 -4.32
CA LEU A 4 3.48 13.86 -4.11
C LEU A 4 2.60 13.88 -5.37
N SER A 5 2.74 14.89 -6.23
CA SER A 5 1.95 15.02 -7.47
C SER A 5 2.31 13.95 -8.51
N PHE A 6 3.56 13.48 -8.51
CA PHE A 6 4.02 12.41 -9.40
C PHE A 6 3.52 11.04 -8.96
N LEU A 7 3.47 10.79 -7.65
CA LEU A 7 2.97 9.53 -7.07
C LEU A 7 1.44 9.44 -7.09
N LEU A 8 0.72 10.55 -6.95
CA LEU A 8 -0.74 10.54 -6.93
C LEU A 8 -1.39 10.43 -8.32
N GLY A 9 -0.67 10.79 -9.40
CA GLY A 9 -1.20 10.77 -10.77
C GLY A 9 -2.38 11.73 -11.01
N GLU A 10 -2.52 12.25 -12.23
CA GLU A 10 -3.71 13.02 -12.58
C GLU A 10 -4.95 12.12 -12.56
N LYS A 11 -5.91 12.40 -11.67
CA LYS A 11 -7.20 11.69 -11.61
C LYS A 11 -8.02 12.04 -12.86
N LYS A 12 -7.85 11.28 -13.96
CA LYS A 12 -8.84 11.23 -15.04
C LYS A 12 -10.10 10.55 -14.51
N GLN A 13 -11.20 11.29 -14.43
CA GLN A 13 -12.50 10.71 -14.10
C GLN A 13 -12.93 9.77 -15.23
N THR A 14 -12.69 8.48 -15.03
CA THR A 14 -13.19 7.40 -15.90
C THR A 14 -14.43 6.83 -15.23
N ALA A 15 -15.42 6.47 -16.05
CA ALA A 15 -16.83 6.31 -15.73
C ALA A 15 -17.17 5.53 -14.44
N SER A 16 -18.37 5.81 -13.89
CA SER A 16 -18.92 5.38 -12.59
C SER A 16 -19.19 3.87 -12.42
N VAL A 17 -18.44 3.02 -13.10
CA VAL A 17 -18.52 1.54 -13.06
C VAL A 17 -17.26 0.93 -12.42
N ALA A 18 -16.23 1.73 -12.15
CA ALA A 18 -15.00 1.25 -11.52
C ALA A 18 -15.23 0.96 -10.04
N LYS A 19 -14.94 -0.27 -9.63
CA LYS A 19 -14.87 -0.69 -8.23
C LYS A 19 -14.02 0.30 -7.43
N GLU A 20 -14.44 0.57 -6.19
CA GLU A 20 -13.62 1.39 -5.30
C GLU A 20 -12.27 0.69 -5.02
N ARG A 21 -11.20 1.49 -4.90
CA ARG A 21 -9.85 0.96 -4.65
C ARG A 21 -9.22 1.69 -3.47
N LEU A 22 -8.63 0.92 -2.56
CA LEU A 22 -7.87 1.44 -1.43
C LEU A 22 -6.38 1.24 -1.70
N GLN A 23 -5.60 2.31 -1.62
CA GLN A 23 -4.15 2.30 -1.83
C GLN A 23 -3.46 2.84 -0.58
N ILE A 24 -2.55 2.05 -0.02
CA ILE A 24 -1.70 2.42 1.13
C ILE A 24 -0.25 2.38 0.65
N ILE A 25 0.49 3.45 0.93
CA ILE A 25 1.93 3.53 0.66
C ILE A 25 2.63 3.82 1.99
N LEU A 26 3.53 2.93 2.37
CA LEU A 26 4.40 3.06 3.53
C LEU A 26 5.83 3.22 3.03
N ALA A 27 6.45 4.35 3.32
CA ALA A 27 7.85 4.59 3.01
C ALA A 27 8.63 4.70 4.32
N HIS A 28 9.68 3.89 4.45
CA HIS A 28 10.58 3.89 5.59
C HIS A 28 12.01 4.17 5.11
N GLU A 29 12.63 5.21 5.67
CA GLU A 29 14.04 5.52 5.43
C GLU A 29 14.87 4.98 6.61
N ARG A 30 15.70 3.97 6.33
CA ARG A 30 16.70 3.45 7.26
C ARG A 30 17.78 4.51 7.45
N SER A 31 17.72 5.23 8.57
CA SER A 31 18.76 6.19 8.93
C SER A 31 20.00 5.41 9.38
N GLY A 32 21.06 5.52 8.58
CA GLY A 32 22.29 4.74 8.75
C GLY A 32 22.88 4.83 10.16
N ARG A 33 22.79 3.72 10.91
CA ARG A 33 23.77 3.22 11.90
C ARG A 33 23.31 1.98 12.67
N ASN A 34 22.04 1.58 12.59
CA ASN A 34 21.54 0.42 13.33
C ASN A 34 21.38 -0.78 12.41
N ALA A 35 22.46 -1.56 12.23
CA ALA A 35 22.46 -2.86 11.55
C ALA A 35 21.60 -3.95 12.25
N ALA A 36 20.77 -3.56 13.22
CA ALA A 36 19.92 -4.41 14.05
C ALA A 36 18.45 -3.95 14.04
N GLU A 37 18.05 -3.05 13.14
CA GLU A 37 16.65 -2.65 13.03
C GLU A 37 15.84 -3.80 12.38
N PRO A 38 14.81 -4.34 13.07
CA PRO A 38 14.03 -5.47 12.57
C PRO A 38 13.36 -5.13 11.24
N ASP A 39 13.29 -6.08 10.30
CA ASP A 39 12.48 -5.93 9.09
C ASP A 39 11.00 -6.09 9.46
N TYR A 40 10.35 -5.00 9.87
CA TYR A 40 8.95 -4.97 10.29
C TYR A 40 7.97 -4.73 9.14
N LEU A 41 8.44 -4.39 7.93
CA LEU A 41 7.54 -4.17 6.78
C LEU A 41 6.72 -5.41 6.41
N PRO A 42 7.29 -6.65 6.38
CA PRO A 42 6.52 -7.87 6.15
C PRO A 42 5.46 -8.11 7.22
N ASP A 43 5.74 -7.76 8.48
CA ASP A 43 4.81 -7.95 9.58
C ASP A 43 3.68 -6.91 9.53
N LEU A 44 4.01 -5.63 9.29
CA LEU A 44 3.02 -4.58 9.05
C LEU A 44 2.12 -4.88 7.85
N GLN A 45 2.67 -5.43 6.77
CA GLN A 45 1.88 -5.90 5.63
C GLN A 45 0.80 -6.88 6.09
N ARG A 46 1.19 -7.93 6.83
CA ARG A 46 0.27 -8.97 7.32
C ARG A 46 -0.78 -8.39 8.25
N GLU A 47 -0.38 -7.52 9.17
CA GLU A 47 -1.28 -6.86 10.11
C GLU A 47 -2.29 -5.96 9.40
N LEU A 48 -1.84 -5.14 8.45
CA LEU A 48 -2.74 -4.28 7.68
C LEU A 48 -3.74 -5.09 6.88
N VAL A 49 -3.30 -6.15 6.20
CA VAL A 49 -4.20 -7.06 5.48
C VAL A 49 -5.23 -7.68 6.43
N ALA A 50 -4.78 -8.16 7.59
CA ALA A 50 -5.66 -8.77 8.59
C ALA A 50 -6.68 -7.75 9.14
N VAL A 51 -6.26 -6.52 9.42
CA VAL A 51 -7.15 -5.46 9.92
C VAL A 51 -8.17 -5.06 8.87
N ILE A 52 -7.76 -4.84 7.63
CA ILE A 52 -8.68 -4.44 6.56
C ILE A 52 -9.71 -5.56 6.30
N SER A 53 -9.28 -6.82 6.34
CA SER A 53 -10.15 -7.99 6.20
C SER A 53 -11.21 -8.10 7.31
N LYS A 54 -11.04 -7.44 8.47
CA LYS A 54 -12.07 -7.39 9.53
C LYS A 54 -13.24 -6.48 9.16
N TYR A 55 -12.97 -5.40 8.42
CA TYR A 55 -13.97 -4.39 8.09
C TYR A 55 -14.55 -4.58 6.69
N ILE A 56 -13.81 -5.24 5.80
CA ILE A 56 -14.18 -5.40 4.40
C ILE A 56 -13.99 -6.86 4.03
N LYS A 57 -15.01 -7.47 3.41
CA LYS A 57 -14.90 -8.82 2.85
C LYS A 57 -14.06 -8.76 1.58
N ILE A 58 -12.75 -8.86 1.73
CA ILE A 58 -11.79 -8.95 0.63
C ILE A 58 -11.18 -10.35 0.59
N ASN A 59 -10.96 -10.88 -0.60
CA ASN A 59 -10.16 -12.10 -0.73
C ASN A 59 -8.69 -11.73 -0.78
N VAL A 60 -7.81 -12.65 -0.36
CA VAL A 60 -6.35 -12.42 -0.38
C VAL A 60 -5.85 -12.15 -1.81
N GLU A 61 -6.53 -12.72 -2.81
CA GLU A 61 -6.25 -12.50 -4.24
C GLU A 61 -6.57 -11.07 -4.73
N ASP A 62 -7.45 -10.33 -4.03
CA ASP A 62 -7.79 -8.94 -4.35
C ASP A 62 -6.75 -7.93 -3.80
N ILE A 63 -5.74 -8.43 -3.09
CA ILE A 63 -4.69 -7.65 -2.45
C ILE A 63 -3.41 -7.77 -3.25
N LYS A 64 -2.98 -6.67 -3.85
CA LYS A 64 -1.70 -6.54 -4.54
C LYS A 64 -0.72 -5.82 -3.63
N VAL A 65 0.39 -6.48 -3.32
CA VAL A 65 1.46 -5.91 -2.51
C VAL A 65 2.71 -5.77 -3.37
N ASN A 66 3.33 -4.59 -3.32
CA ASN A 66 4.61 -4.31 -3.93
C ASN A 66 5.56 -3.79 -2.85
N LEU A 67 6.76 -4.37 -2.77
CA LEU A 67 7.80 -3.95 -1.83
C LEU A 67 9.02 -3.57 -2.64
N GLU A 68 9.31 -2.28 -2.69
CA GLU A 68 10.48 -1.73 -3.35
C GLU A 68 11.52 -1.36 -2.31
N ARG A 69 12.76 -1.80 -2.53
CA ARG A 69 13.89 -1.46 -1.67
C ARG A 69 14.96 -0.81 -2.53
N GLN A 70 15.31 0.43 -2.19
CA GLN A 70 16.32 1.20 -2.88
C GLN A 70 17.25 1.87 -1.86
N ASP A 71 18.51 1.43 -1.83
CA ASP A 71 19.52 1.88 -0.88
C ASP A 71 19.05 1.81 0.58
N ASN A 72 18.69 2.98 1.15
CA ASN A 72 18.22 3.12 2.52
C ASN A 72 16.69 3.34 2.60
N LEU A 73 15.99 3.34 1.47
CA LEU A 73 14.55 3.56 1.40
C LEU A 73 13.85 2.24 1.10
N GLU A 74 12.86 1.91 1.93
CA GLU A 74 11.96 0.79 1.73
C GLU A 74 10.55 1.31 1.57
N VAL A 75 9.88 0.92 0.48
CA VAL A 75 8.52 1.34 0.14
C VAL A 75 7.64 0.12 0.01
N LEU A 76 6.65 0.00 0.89
CA LEU A 76 5.60 -1.00 0.82
C LEU A 76 4.32 -0.34 0.29
N GLU A 77 3.89 -0.78 -0.88
CA GLU A 77 2.63 -0.39 -1.51
C GLU A 77 1.63 -1.53 -1.41
N VAL A 78 0.46 -1.26 -0.85
CA VAL A 78 -0.66 -2.19 -0.75
C VAL A 78 -1.84 -1.61 -1.53
N LYS A 79 -2.32 -2.35 -2.52
CA LYS A 79 -3.48 -2.01 -3.36
C LYS A 79 -4.55 -3.06 -3.13
N ILE A 80 -5.76 -2.60 -2.78
CA ILE A 80 -6.90 -3.46 -2.49
C ILE A 80 -8.06 -3.02 -3.36
N GLU A 81 -8.60 -3.96 -4.13
CA GLU A 81 -9.85 -3.77 -4.86
C GLU A 81 -11.01 -4.06 -3.90
N LEU A 82 -11.86 -3.06 -3.67
CA LEU A 82 -13.00 -3.21 -2.79
C LEU A 82 -14.15 -3.88 -3.56
N PRO A 83 -14.89 -4.80 -2.92
CA PRO A 83 -16.09 -5.35 -3.53
C PRO A 83 -17.15 -4.25 -3.69
N ASP A 84 -17.94 -4.32 -4.75
CA ASP A 84 -19.06 -3.39 -4.93
C ASP A 84 -20.05 -3.53 -3.77
N SER A 85 -20.25 -2.44 -3.02
CA SER A 85 -21.33 -2.31 -2.06
C SER A 85 -22.65 -2.24 -2.83
N ARG A 86 -23.34 -3.38 -2.96
CA ARG A 86 -24.76 -3.40 -3.36
C ARG A 86 -25.63 -2.83 -2.25
#